data_AF-A0A7V9K354-F1
#
_entry.id   AF-A0A7V9K354-F1
#
_cell.length_a   1.000
_cell.length_b   1.000
_cell.length_c   1.000
_cell.angle_alpha   90.00
_cell.angle_beta   90.00
_cell.angle_gamma   90.00
#
_symmetry.space_group_name_H-M   'P 1'
#
loop_
_entity.id
_entity.type
_entity.pdbx_description
1 polymer ?
#
loop_
_entity_poly.entity_id
_entity_poly.type
_entity_poly.pdbx_seq_one_letter_code
_entity_poly.pdbx_strand_id
1 'polypeptide(L)'
;PYRLGGGHGDFEDTHYDCSGAVSYALHGGRLLDAPLASGGLMSWGERGRGRWITVYANRGHTFIVIAGLRFDTGYRDATREDTGTGPRWGSPRPARGYRVRHPAGL
;
A
#
# COMPACT_ATOMS: atom_id res chain seq x y z
N PRO A 1 -10.87 0.07 9.16
CA PRO A 1 -11.82 -0.69 8.30
C PRO A 1 -11.64 -0.31 6.82
N TYR A 2 -12.08 -1.13 5.85
CA TYR A 2 -11.98 -0.77 4.42
C TYR A 2 -13.20 0.01 3.92
N ARG A 3 -12.96 1.08 3.15
CA ARG A 3 -13.98 1.85 2.43
C ARG A 3 -13.36 2.42 1.17
N LEU A 4 -14.00 2.24 0.01
CA LEU A 4 -13.56 2.85 -1.24
C LEU A 4 -13.43 4.37 -1.10
N GLY A 5 -12.29 4.94 -1.49
CA GLY A 5 -11.98 6.36 -1.33
C GLY A 5 -11.54 6.78 0.08
N GLY A 6 -11.49 5.88 1.05
CA GLY A 6 -11.00 6.19 2.40
C GLY A 6 -9.52 6.56 2.41
N GLY A 7 -9.16 7.63 3.12
CA GLY A 7 -7.78 8.13 3.24
C GLY A 7 -7.28 8.97 2.05
N HIS A 8 -8.17 9.51 1.20
CA HIS A 8 -7.79 10.40 0.08
C HIS A 8 -8.01 11.89 0.35
N GLY A 9 -8.94 12.24 1.25
CA GLY A 9 -9.16 13.64 1.65
C GLY A 9 -8.14 14.13 2.69
N ASP A 10 -7.70 13.21 3.54
CA ASP A 10 -6.66 13.39 4.56
C ASP A 10 -5.97 12.02 4.76
N PHE A 11 -4.74 12.03 5.25
CA PHE A 11 -4.07 10.84 5.72
C PHE A 11 -4.79 10.25 6.93
N GLU A 12 -5.22 11.06 7.90
CA GLU A 12 -5.95 10.57 9.06
C GLU A 12 -7.44 10.36 8.73
N ASP A 13 -7.82 9.13 8.40
CA ASP A 13 -9.22 8.73 8.19
C ASP A 13 -9.59 7.55 9.11
N THR A 14 -10.90 7.43 9.36
CA THR A 14 -11.53 6.30 10.05
C THR A 14 -11.59 5.04 9.19
N HIS A 15 -11.45 5.19 7.88
CA HIS A 15 -11.49 4.10 6.91
C HIS A 15 -10.43 4.30 5.82
N TYR A 16 -9.91 3.21 5.26
CA TYR A 16 -8.88 3.27 4.22
C TYR A 16 -9.21 2.33 3.07
N ASP A 17 -9.07 2.81 1.83
CA ASP A 17 -8.96 1.92 0.68
C ASP A 17 -7.53 1.40 0.49
N CYS A 18 -7.27 0.66 -0.59
CA CYS A 18 -5.94 0.12 -0.86
C CYS A 18 -4.87 1.21 -1.00
N SER A 19 -5.19 2.27 -1.75
CA SER A 19 -4.29 3.38 -2.02
C SER A 19 -4.18 4.38 -0.88
N GLY A 20 -5.27 4.63 -0.15
CA GLY A 20 -5.26 5.41 1.09
C GLY A 20 -4.42 4.73 2.17
N ALA A 21 -4.54 3.41 2.34
CA ALA A 21 -3.72 2.67 3.30
C ALA A 21 -2.22 2.72 2.96
N VAL A 22 -1.85 2.56 1.68
CA VAL A 22 -0.45 2.70 1.24
C VAL A 22 0.04 4.13 1.42
N SER A 23 -0.77 5.12 1.05
CA SER A 23 -0.42 6.54 1.20
C SER A 23 -0.20 6.93 2.65
N TYR A 24 -1.05 6.45 3.56
CA TYR A 24 -0.89 6.63 5.01
C TYR A 24 0.45 6.05 5.52
N ALA A 25 0.79 4.83 5.12
CA ALA A 25 2.04 4.20 5.53
C ALA A 25 3.27 4.98 5.01
N LEU A 26 3.23 5.46 3.76
CA LEU A 26 4.31 6.28 3.18
C LEU A 26 4.43 7.64 3.86
N HIS A 27 3.30 8.27 4.19
CA HIS A 27 3.27 9.53 4.92
C HIS A 27 3.88 9.41 6.32
N GLY A 28 3.55 8.34 7.05
CA GLY A 28 4.19 8.05 8.35
C GLY A 28 5.71 7.90 8.26
N GLY A 29 6.23 7.47 7.11
CA GLY A 29 7.66 7.42 6.80
C GLY A 29 8.26 8.73 6.26
N ARG A 30 7.46 9.81 6.12
CA ARG A 30 7.83 11.08 5.46
C ARG A 30 8.27 10.91 4.01
N LEU A 31 7.64 9.97 3.29
CA LEU A 31 7.96 9.64 1.90
C LEU A 31 6.90 10.11 0.90
N LEU A 32 5.82 10.72 1.41
CA LEU A 32 4.69 11.19 0.62
C LEU A 32 3.97 12.33 1.34
N ASP A 33 3.78 13.44 0.63
CA ASP A 33 3.21 14.67 1.18
C ASP A 33 1.70 14.83 0.94
N ALA A 34 1.13 14.08 -0.01
CA ALA A 34 -0.30 14.05 -0.28
C ALA A 34 -0.78 12.63 -0.66
N PRO A 35 -2.00 12.21 -0.27
CA PRO A 35 -2.53 10.92 -0.67
C PRO A 35 -2.57 10.75 -2.19
N LEU A 36 -2.25 9.54 -2.65
CA LEU A 36 -2.27 9.19 -4.06
C LEU A 36 -3.20 8.01 -4.30
N ALA A 37 -3.99 8.08 -5.37
CA ALA A 37 -4.67 6.90 -5.90
C ALA A 37 -3.66 5.87 -6.44
N SER A 38 -4.11 4.61 -6.60
CA SER A 38 -3.29 3.51 -7.12
C SER A 38 -2.60 3.86 -8.45
N GLY A 39 -3.29 4.57 -9.34
CA GLY A 39 -2.72 5.08 -10.59
C GLY A 39 -1.60 6.13 -10.42
N GLY A 40 -1.63 6.93 -9.36
CA GLY A 40 -0.55 7.86 -9.02
C GLY A 40 0.66 7.11 -8.44
N LEU A 41 0.40 6.14 -7.55
CA LEU A 41 1.43 5.28 -6.95
C LEU A 41 2.16 4.43 -8.01
N MET A 42 1.55 4.17 -9.16
CA MET A 42 2.21 3.54 -10.30
C MET A 42 3.41 4.34 -10.84
N SER A 43 3.53 5.62 -10.53
CA SER A 43 4.58 6.54 -10.98
C SER A 43 5.35 7.21 -9.83
N TRP A 44 4.96 6.96 -8.58
CA TRP A 44 5.66 7.44 -7.39
C TRP A 44 7.04 6.79 -7.26
N GLY A 45 8.02 7.56 -6.78
CA GLY A 45 9.38 7.09 -6.51
C GLY A 45 10.11 6.51 -7.73
N GLU A 46 11.09 5.67 -7.47
CA GLU A 46 11.93 5.04 -8.50
C GLU A 46 11.38 3.67 -8.94
N ARG A 47 11.81 3.20 -10.13
CA ARG A 47 11.39 1.90 -10.68
C ARG A 47 12.13 0.76 -9.99
N GLY A 48 11.41 -0.32 -9.68
CA GLY A 48 11.99 -1.56 -9.16
C GLY A 48 11.75 -1.75 -7.67
N ARG A 49 12.26 -2.88 -7.16
CA ARG A 49 12.15 -3.24 -5.73
C ARG A 49 13.18 -2.44 -4.94
N GLY A 50 12.75 -1.82 -3.85
CA GLY A 50 13.64 -1.20 -2.87
C GLY A 50 14.17 -2.24 -1.87
N ARG A 51 15.18 -1.86 -1.09
CA ARG A 51 15.76 -2.75 -0.06
C ARG A 51 14.79 -3.01 1.08
N TRP A 52 14.14 -1.95 1.55
CA TRP A 52 13.25 -1.99 2.72
C TRP A 52 11.80 -1.78 2.35
N ILE A 53 11.53 -0.86 1.44
CA ILE A 53 10.18 -0.44 1.08
C ILE A 53 9.97 -0.71 -0.40
N THR A 54 8.89 -1.41 -0.73
CA THR A 54 8.47 -1.64 -2.11
C THR A 54 6.96 -1.49 -2.24
N VAL A 55 6.51 -0.55 -3.05
CA VAL A 55 5.12 -0.37 -3.44
C VAL A 55 4.84 -1.15 -4.72
N TYR A 56 3.74 -1.88 -4.72
CA TYR A 56 3.21 -2.57 -5.89
C TYR A 56 1.91 -1.87 -6.27
N ALA A 57 1.84 -1.29 -7.46
CA ALA A 57 0.68 -0.54 -7.90
C ALA A 57 0.25 -0.89 -9.34
N ASN A 58 -1.04 -0.99 -9.57
CA ASN A 58 -1.65 -1.01 -10.90
C ASN A 58 -2.96 -0.21 -10.88
N ARG A 59 -3.72 -0.19 -11.99
CA ARG A 59 -4.95 0.60 -12.09
C ARG A 59 -6.06 0.17 -11.12
N GLY A 60 -6.06 -1.07 -10.66
CA GLY A 60 -7.13 -1.63 -9.82
C GLY A 60 -6.78 -1.80 -8.35
N HIS A 61 -5.48 -1.91 -8.01
CA HIS A 61 -5.07 -2.22 -6.64
C HIS A 61 -3.64 -1.74 -6.35
N THR A 62 -3.36 -1.53 -5.07
CA THR A 62 -2.00 -1.29 -4.58
C THR A 62 -1.80 -1.86 -3.19
N PHE A 63 -0.56 -2.28 -2.92
CA PHE A 63 -0.11 -2.71 -1.60
C PHE A 63 1.37 -2.34 -1.43
N ILE A 64 1.86 -2.40 -0.20
CA ILE A 64 3.24 -2.07 0.12
C ILE A 64 3.89 -3.23 0.89
N VAL A 65 5.19 -3.43 0.68
CA VAL A 65 6.02 -4.35 1.46
C VAL A 65 7.04 -3.51 2.20
N ILE A 66 7.11 -3.66 3.51
CA ILE A 66 8.06 -2.98 4.39
C ILE A 66 8.81 -4.04 5.19
N ALA A 67 10.14 -4.07 5.05
CA ALA A 67 11.02 -5.06 5.70
C ALA A 67 10.57 -6.52 5.48
N GLY A 68 10.04 -6.81 4.29
CA GLY A 68 9.55 -8.15 3.92
C GLY A 68 8.10 -8.47 4.33
N LEU A 69 7.45 -7.62 5.14
CA LEU A 69 6.05 -7.77 5.53
C LEU A 69 5.14 -6.99 4.59
N ARG A 70 4.09 -7.65 4.09
CA ARG A 70 3.10 -7.04 3.20
C ARG A 70 2.04 -6.32 4.02
N PHE A 71 1.75 -5.07 3.70
CA PHE A 71 0.57 -4.33 4.15
C PHE A 71 -0.41 -4.18 2.98
N ASP A 72 -1.59 -4.79 3.09
CA ASP A 72 -2.56 -4.96 1.98
C ASP A 72 -4.01 -4.98 2.51
N THR A 73 -4.96 -4.59 1.66
CA THR A 73 -6.41 -4.70 1.89
C THR A 73 -7.07 -5.81 1.07
N GLY A 74 -6.40 -6.31 0.02
CA GLY A 74 -6.95 -7.21 -1.00
C GLY A 74 -6.30 -8.60 -1.06
N TYR A 75 -5.47 -8.96 -0.08
CA TYR A 75 -4.95 -10.31 0.06
C TYR A 75 -4.99 -10.75 1.52
N ARG A 76 -5.44 -11.99 1.73
CA ARG A 76 -5.68 -12.56 3.05
C ARG A 76 -4.80 -13.77 3.25
N ASP A 77 -4.12 -13.79 4.38
CA ASP A 77 -3.35 -14.95 4.81
C ASP A 77 -4.31 -15.88 5.55
N ALA A 78 -4.11 -17.19 5.45
CA ALA A 78 -5.00 -18.19 6.05
C ALA A 78 -4.79 -18.31 7.57
N THR A 79 -4.97 -17.23 8.33
CA THR A 79 -4.94 -17.24 9.80
C THR A 79 -6.34 -16.99 10.37
N ARG A 80 -6.63 -17.63 11.51
CA ARG A 80 -7.97 -17.67 12.12
C ARG A 80 -8.51 -16.31 12.60
N GLU A 81 -7.70 -15.25 12.63
CA GLU A 81 -8.08 -13.90 13.07
C GLU A 81 -8.56 -12.97 11.94
N ASP A 82 -8.65 -13.45 10.69
CA ASP A 82 -9.02 -12.63 9.54
C ASP A 82 -10.55 -12.38 9.44
N THR A 83 -11.07 -11.56 10.36
CA THR A 83 -12.50 -11.17 10.41
C THR A 83 -12.75 -9.75 9.89
N GLY A 84 -11.70 -8.95 9.66
CA GLY A 84 -11.81 -7.56 9.23
C GLY A 84 -11.80 -7.38 7.70
N THR A 85 -12.30 -6.24 7.22
CA THR A 85 -12.16 -5.83 5.80
C THR A 85 -10.98 -4.88 5.56
N GLY A 86 -10.41 -4.29 6.61
CA GLY A 86 -9.37 -3.25 6.54
C GLY A 86 -7.96 -3.72 6.17
N PRO A 87 -7.02 -2.78 6.05
CA PRO A 87 -5.62 -3.09 5.76
C PRO A 87 -4.99 -3.90 6.89
N ARG A 88 -4.09 -4.82 6.54
CA ARG A 88 -3.43 -5.70 7.51
C ARG A 88 -2.04 -6.12 7.04
N TRP A 89 -1.24 -6.55 8.00
CA TRP A 89 0.03 -7.20 7.75
C TRP A 89 -0.15 -8.65 7.33
N GLY A 90 0.76 -9.14 6.49
CA GLY A 90 0.79 -10.52 6.06
C GLY A 90 2.07 -10.87 5.31
N SER A 91 2.11 -12.10 4.83
CA SER A 91 3.18 -12.71 4.06
C SER A 91 3.25 -12.11 2.65
N PRO A 92 4.39 -12.27 1.95
CA PRO A 92 4.47 -11.90 0.55
C PRO A 92 3.37 -12.54 -0.30
N ARG A 93 2.89 -11.81 -1.32
CA ARG A 93 1.89 -12.29 -2.29
C ARG A 93 2.43 -12.28 -3.72
N PRO A 94 1.82 -13.03 -4.65
CA PRO A 94 2.05 -12.85 -6.07
C PRO A 94 1.76 -11.41 -6.51
N ALA A 95 2.69 -10.83 -7.27
CA ALA A 95 2.67 -9.41 -7.67
C ALA A 95 2.77 -9.20 -9.20
N ARG A 96 2.47 -10.24 -9.99
CA ARG A 96 2.47 -10.13 -11.45
C ARG A 96 1.46 -9.06 -11.91
N GLY A 97 1.87 -8.20 -12.84
CA GLY A 97 1.02 -7.13 -13.38
C GLY A 97 1.04 -5.83 -12.59
N TYR A 98 1.78 -5.76 -11.49
CA TYR A 98 2.01 -4.52 -10.75
C TYR A 98 3.26 -3.81 -11.25
N ARG A 99 3.20 -2.48 -11.31
CA ARG A 99 4.39 -1.65 -11.36
C ARG A 99 5.00 -1.63 -9.98
N VAL A 100 6.30 -1.87 -9.95
CA VAL A 100 7.07 -1.97 -8.71
C VAL A 100 7.83 -0.66 -8.52
N ARG A 101 7.62 -0.03 -7.36
CA ARG A 101 8.16 1.28 -7.01
C ARG A 101 8.81 1.25 -5.63
N HIS A 102 9.76 2.15 -5.39
CA HIS A 102 10.37 2.33 -4.08
C HIS A 102 10.73 3.80 -3.85
N PRO A 103 10.97 4.21 -2.59
CA PRO A 103 11.33 5.59 -2.29
C PRO A 103 12.68 5.94 -2.95
N ALA A 104 12.77 7.13 -3.52
CA ALA A 104 14.03 7.59 -4.12
C ALA A 104 15.12 7.73 -3.04
N GLY A 105 16.34 7.28 -3.36
CA GLY A 105 17.49 7.38 -2.46
C GLY A 105 17.52 6.41 -1.26
N LEU A 106 16.68 5.36 -1.21
CA LEU A 106 16.60 4.38 -0.10
C LEU A 106 16.62 2.90 -0.53
#